data_AF-A0A9W7XKD0-F1
#
_entry.id   AF-A0A9W7XKD0-F1
#
_cell.length_a   1.000
_cell.length_b   1.000
_cell.length_c   1.000
_cell.angle_alpha   90.00
_cell.angle_beta   90.00
_cell.angle_gamma   90.00
#
_symmetry.space_group_name_H-M   'P 1'
#
loop_
_entity.id
_entity.type
_entity.pdbx_description
1 polymer ?
#
loop_
_entity_poly.entity_id
_entity_poly.type
_entity_poly.pdbx_seq_one_letter_code
_entity_poly.pdbx_strand_id
1 'polypeptide(L)'
;MFKQIFSEKYRQDMQEKMAGMALRAMIEAINSKDFARIDDICSPHIAKMYKHALSHLDAQKCRLQVSAQTAGTPKIGGFMFKTGPPEAFDPSVPFATRFERYVFRFNNWRRFAAAKKLPSNKEGTLIPSILKEFSDTRLSVDVWCMVPVSVKIELWKNNGLLDSDQGNMTIPLTLSSPVYDDLLDITSAVAQFEDSDNLEPFRWSISDIFFIVDSREISQIYQCYMKAKDDLSSGNQE
;
A
#
# COMPACT_ATOMS: atom_id res chain seq x y z
N MET A 1 3.36 -17.23 10.25
CA MET A 1 4.12 -15.99 10.01
C MET A 1 3.39 -14.75 10.50
N PHE A 2 2.20 -14.38 10.02
CA PHE A 2 1.45 -13.22 10.56
C PHE A 2 1.30 -13.25 12.09
N LYS A 3 0.89 -14.43 12.62
CA LYS A 3 0.76 -14.64 14.08
C LYS A 3 2.06 -14.68 14.88
N GLN A 4 3.20 -14.79 14.19
CA GLN A 4 4.53 -14.79 14.82
C GLN A 4 5.12 -13.38 14.91
N ILE A 5 4.54 -12.42 14.18
CA ILE A 5 5.08 -11.06 14.05
C ILE A 5 4.19 -10.07 14.78
N PHE A 6 2.88 -10.23 14.62
CA PHE A 6 1.90 -9.45 15.34
C PHE A 6 1.34 -10.31 16.46
N SER A 7 1.43 -9.81 17.69
CA SER A 7 0.80 -10.46 18.85
C SER A 7 -0.73 -10.48 18.64
N GLU A 8 -1.45 -11.25 19.47
CA GLU A 8 -2.91 -11.20 19.47
C GLU A 8 -3.44 -9.82 19.90
N LYS A 9 -2.80 -9.20 20.90
CA LYS A 9 -3.17 -7.87 21.39
C LYS A 9 -3.01 -6.81 20.28
N TYR A 10 -1.84 -6.75 19.64
CA TYR A 10 -1.60 -5.82 18.54
C TYR A 10 -2.57 -6.03 17.36
N ARG A 11 -2.94 -7.28 17.04
CA ARG A 11 -3.99 -7.55 16.04
C ARG A 11 -5.35 -7.00 16.43
N GLN A 12 -5.75 -7.17 17.69
CA GLN A 12 -7.00 -6.62 18.20
C GLN A 12 -6.97 -5.09 18.16
N ASP A 13 -5.86 -4.46 18.60
CA ASP A 13 -5.69 -3.01 18.55
C ASP A 13 -5.77 -2.46 17.12
N MET A 14 -5.15 -3.15 16.14
CA MET A 14 -5.26 -2.81 14.72
C MET A 14 -6.72 -2.74 14.26
N GLN A 15 -7.54 -3.71 14.65
CA GLN A 15 -8.92 -3.84 14.22
C GLN A 15 -9.85 -2.91 15.00
N GLU A 16 -9.74 -2.85 16.32
CA GLU A 16 -10.71 -2.20 17.19
C GLU A 16 -10.45 -0.69 17.35
N LYS A 17 -9.20 -0.25 17.21
CA LYS A 17 -8.80 1.13 17.51
C LYS A 17 -8.09 1.81 16.34
N MET A 18 -6.96 1.25 15.90
CA MET A 18 -6.00 1.97 15.06
C MET A 18 -6.56 2.27 13.67
N ALA A 19 -7.20 1.29 13.01
CA ALA A 19 -7.83 1.49 11.70
C ALA A 19 -8.92 2.58 11.74
N GLY A 20 -9.74 2.61 12.81
CA GLY A 20 -10.75 3.65 12.99
C GLY A 20 -10.12 5.04 13.19
N MET A 21 -9.02 5.14 13.94
CA MET A 21 -8.29 6.40 14.14
C MET A 21 -7.67 6.92 12.84
N ALA A 22 -7.07 6.04 12.03
CA ALA A 22 -6.49 6.41 10.74
C ALA A 22 -7.56 6.95 9.77
N LEU A 23 -8.73 6.31 9.72
CA LEU A 23 -9.86 6.80 8.92
C LEU A 23 -10.33 8.18 9.38
N ARG A 24 -10.50 8.39 10.70
CA ARG A 24 -10.89 9.70 11.24
C ARG A 24 -9.88 10.78 10.88
N ALA A 25 -8.58 10.49 11.02
CA ALA A 25 -7.52 11.43 10.67
C ALA A 25 -7.57 11.85 9.19
N MET A 26 -7.91 10.95 8.28
CA MET A 26 -8.13 11.33 6.88
C MET A 26 -9.36 12.22 6.71
N ILE A 27 -10.50 11.83 7.30
CA ILE A 27 -11.75 12.59 7.15
C ILE A 27 -11.58 14.02 7.67
N GLU A 28 -10.89 14.16 8.81
CA GLU A 28 -10.49 15.46 9.36
C GLU A 28 -9.64 16.24 8.36
N ALA A 29 -8.61 15.61 7.78
CA ALA A 29 -7.73 16.24 6.79
C ALA A 29 -8.47 16.67 5.51
N ILE A 30 -9.43 15.87 5.02
CA ILE A 30 -10.30 16.23 3.88
C ILE A 30 -11.14 17.45 4.23
N ASN A 31 -11.83 17.41 5.37
CA ASN A 31 -12.76 18.46 5.79
C ASN A 31 -12.06 19.80 6.09
N SER A 32 -10.83 19.74 6.62
CA SER A 32 -10.02 20.92 6.93
C SER A 32 -9.15 21.38 5.76
N LYS A 33 -9.07 20.60 4.66
CA LYS A 33 -8.13 20.80 3.55
C LYS A 33 -6.66 20.79 4.00
N ASP A 34 -6.33 19.96 4.97
CA ASP A 34 -4.95 19.75 5.45
C ASP A 34 -4.17 18.88 4.44
N PHE A 35 -3.55 19.54 3.46
CA PHE A 35 -2.81 18.87 2.40
C PHE A 35 -1.56 18.14 2.89
N ALA A 36 -0.91 18.62 3.96
CA ALA A 36 0.26 17.94 4.53
C ALA A 36 -0.17 16.61 5.14
N ARG A 37 -1.27 16.60 5.90
CA ARG A 37 -1.79 15.38 6.49
C ARG A 37 -2.36 14.40 5.45
N ILE A 38 -2.90 14.90 4.34
CA ILE A 38 -3.27 14.05 3.19
C ILE A 38 -2.03 13.39 2.59
N ASP A 39 -0.90 14.10 2.43
CA ASP A 39 0.35 13.52 1.93
C ASP A 39 0.92 12.47 2.87
N ASP A 40 0.73 12.62 4.18
CA ASP A 40 1.19 11.63 5.18
C ASP A 40 0.35 10.35 5.20
N ILE A 41 -0.97 10.46 4.93
CA ILE A 41 -1.92 9.34 5.04
C ILE A 41 -2.16 8.66 3.69
N CYS A 42 -1.93 9.33 2.56
CA CYS A 42 -2.22 8.76 1.25
C CYS A 42 -0.95 8.38 0.50
N SER A 43 -1.06 7.40 -0.39
CA SER A 43 -0.02 7.22 -1.41
C SER A 43 0.08 8.49 -2.28
N PRO A 44 1.24 8.80 -2.88
CA PRO A 44 1.43 10.04 -3.64
C PRO A 44 0.40 10.25 -4.75
N HIS A 45 -0.05 9.18 -5.40
CA HIS A 45 -1.08 9.24 -6.43
C HIS A 45 -2.44 9.67 -5.88
N ILE A 46 -2.89 9.01 -4.81
CA ILE A 46 -4.16 9.31 -4.14
C ILE A 46 -4.12 10.72 -3.56
N ALA A 47 -3.02 11.08 -2.89
CA ALA A 47 -2.82 12.40 -2.31
C ALA A 47 -2.96 13.48 -3.39
N LYS A 48 -2.33 13.28 -4.56
CA LYS A 48 -2.46 14.18 -5.71
C LYS A 48 -3.91 14.31 -6.17
N MET A 49 -4.66 13.20 -6.28
CA MET A 49 -6.07 13.21 -6.68
C MET A 49 -6.94 14.00 -5.68
N TYR A 50 -6.84 13.72 -4.38
CA TYR A 50 -7.60 14.42 -3.35
C TYR A 50 -7.26 15.91 -3.31
N LYS A 51 -5.96 16.26 -3.32
CA LYS A 51 -5.52 17.67 -3.31
C LYS A 51 -6.04 18.42 -4.53
N HIS A 52 -6.00 17.81 -5.72
CA HIS A 52 -6.56 18.41 -6.94
C HIS A 52 -8.08 18.63 -6.82
N ALA A 53 -8.83 17.61 -6.40
CA ALA A 53 -10.28 17.70 -6.24
C ALA A 53 -10.68 18.79 -5.23
N LEU A 54 -10.04 18.81 -4.05
CA LEU A 54 -10.31 19.81 -3.00
C LEU A 54 -9.96 21.22 -3.45
N SER A 55 -8.83 21.41 -4.13
CA SER A 55 -8.43 22.71 -4.67
C SER A 55 -9.41 23.20 -5.74
N HIS A 56 -9.92 22.29 -6.58
CA HIS A 56 -10.90 22.63 -7.61
C HIS A 56 -12.25 23.06 -7.01
N LEU A 57 -12.73 22.35 -5.98
CA LEU A 57 -13.95 22.72 -5.26
C LEU A 57 -13.81 24.12 -4.63
N ASP A 58 -12.66 24.39 -4.02
CA ASP A 58 -12.39 25.69 -3.38
C ASP A 58 -12.42 26.84 -4.39
N ALA A 59 -11.83 26.65 -5.58
CA ALA A 59 -11.87 27.61 -6.67
C ALA A 59 -13.31 27.91 -7.15
N GLN A 60 -14.24 26.96 -6.97
CA GLN A 60 -15.65 27.13 -7.29
C GLN A 60 -16.51 27.66 -6.12
N LYS A 61 -15.87 28.01 -5.00
CA LYS A 61 -16.54 28.37 -3.73
C LYS A 61 -17.43 27.24 -3.19
N CYS A 62 -17.01 26.01 -3.46
CA CYS A 62 -17.63 24.80 -2.96
C CYS A 62 -16.81 24.21 -1.81
N ARG A 63 -17.48 23.61 -0.83
CA ARG A 63 -16.87 22.88 0.29
C ARG A 63 -17.44 21.48 0.36
N LEU A 64 -16.58 20.48 0.48
CA LEU A 64 -16.97 19.12 0.81
C LEU A 64 -16.99 18.97 2.33
N GLN A 65 -18.02 18.30 2.85
CA GLN A 65 -18.08 17.84 4.22
C GLN A 65 -18.35 16.34 4.22
N VAL A 66 -17.40 15.59 4.74
CA VAL A 66 -17.46 14.14 4.87
C VAL A 66 -17.66 13.80 6.34
N SER A 67 -18.60 12.92 6.63
CA SER A 67 -18.64 12.23 7.92
C SER A 67 -18.67 10.74 7.66
N ALA A 68 -17.91 9.98 8.44
CA ALA A 68 -17.99 8.53 8.41
C ALA A 68 -17.94 7.98 9.83
N GLN A 69 -18.67 6.88 10.02
CA GLN A 69 -18.63 6.11 11.24
C GLN A 69 -18.38 4.66 10.88
N THR A 70 -17.54 3.98 11.66
CA THR A 70 -17.30 2.56 11.48
C THR A 70 -18.60 1.80 11.73
N ALA A 71 -19.05 1.03 10.74
CA ALA A 71 -20.32 0.30 10.75
C ALA A 71 -20.16 -1.17 11.23
N GLY A 72 -19.02 -1.50 11.80
CA GLY A 72 -18.68 -2.83 12.32
C GLY A 72 -17.19 -2.93 12.65
N THR A 73 -16.73 -4.10 13.11
CA THR A 73 -15.31 -4.29 13.39
C THR A 73 -14.51 -4.40 12.09
N PRO A 74 -13.48 -3.54 11.88
CA PRO A 74 -12.52 -3.70 10.80
C PRO A 74 -11.95 -5.12 10.75
N LYS A 75 -11.75 -5.65 9.55
CA LYS A 75 -11.21 -6.99 9.34
C LYS A 75 -9.85 -6.91 8.67
N ILE A 76 -8.86 -7.58 9.25
CA ILE A 76 -7.59 -7.81 8.56
C ILE A 76 -7.89 -8.69 7.35
N GLY A 77 -7.70 -8.14 6.15
CA GLY A 77 -7.86 -8.88 4.90
C GLY A 77 -6.63 -9.71 4.55
N GLY A 78 -5.46 -9.37 5.12
CA GLY A 78 -4.21 -10.08 4.92
C GLY A 78 -2.98 -9.18 5.09
N PHE A 79 -1.82 -9.71 4.70
CA PHE A 79 -0.53 -9.04 4.85
C PHE A 79 0.44 -9.44 3.73
N MET A 80 1.47 -8.63 3.51
CA MET A 80 2.47 -8.82 2.48
C MET A 80 3.85 -8.43 2.97
N PHE A 81 4.79 -9.35 2.83
CA PHE A 81 6.22 -9.09 3.00
C PHE A 81 6.78 -8.53 1.71
N LYS A 82 7.59 -7.49 1.80
CA LYS A 82 8.39 -6.95 0.72
C LYS A 82 9.84 -7.13 1.10
N THR A 83 10.62 -7.69 0.18
CA THR A 83 12.02 -8.01 0.45
C THR A 83 12.86 -7.58 -0.74
N GLY A 84 13.87 -6.75 -0.48
CA GLY A 84 14.71 -6.16 -1.53
C GLY A 84 14.93 -4.67 -1.34
N PRO A 85 15.50 -4.00 -2.35
CA PRO A 85 15.77 -2.56 -2.28
C PRO A 85 14.48 -1.75 -2.08
N PRO A 86 14.43 -0.80 -1.13
CA PRO A 86 13.23 -0.01 -0.82
C PRO A 86 12.57 0.60 -2.05
N GLU A 87 13.37 1.14 -2.96
CA GLU A 87 12.94 1.83 -4.16
C GLU A 87 12.22 0.90 -5.17
N ALA A 88 12.41 -0.42 -5.07
CA ALA A 88 11.67 -1.39 -5.88
C ALA A 88 10.19 -1.47 -5.47
N PHE A 89 9.86 -1.06 -4.24
CA PHE A 89 8.50 -1.08 -3.71
C PHE A 89 7.95 0.32 -3.40
N ASP A 90 8.68 1.36 -3.78
CA ASP A 90 8.23 2.74 -3.63
C ASP A 90 7.11 3.06 -4.63
N PRO A 91 5.89 3.36 -4.16
CA PRO A 91 4.77 3.71 -5.02
C PRO A 91 4.92 5.06 -5.72
N SER A 92 5.82 5.93 -5.25
CA SER A 92 6.13 7.20 -5.90
C SER A 92 6.87 7.01 -7.23
N VAL A 93 7.54 5.87 -7.41
CA VAL A 93 8.27 5.54 -8.63
C VAL A 93 7.37 4.73 -9.57
N PRO A 94 7.20 5.17 -10.84
CA PRO A 94 6.41 4.42 -11.82
C PRO A 94 6.86 2.96 -11.94
N PHE A 95 5.90 2.04 -12.08
CA PHE A 95 6.19 0.61 -12.16
C PHE A 95 7.15 0.27 -13.31
N ALA A 96 6.97 0.87 -14.49
CA ALA A 96 7.85 0.66 -15.65
C ALA A 96 9.32 0.94 -15.32
N THR A 97 9.60 2.05 -14.65
CA THR A 97 10.95 2.45 -14.21
C THR A 97 11.53 1.47 -13.19
N ARG A 98 10.71 0.95 -12.29
CA ARG A 98 11.13 -0.10 -11.35
C ARG A 98 11.40 -1.42 -12.08
N PHE A 99 10.56 -1.79 -13.04
CA PHE A 99 10.71 -3.02 -13.81
C PHE A 99 11.95 -3.04 -14.69
N GLU A 100 12.42 -1.88 -15.18
CA GLU A 100 13.69 -1.78 -15.91
C GLU A 100 14.91 -2.09 -15.04
N ARG A 101 14.82 -1.81 -13.73
CA ARG A 101 15.95 -1.88 -12.79
C ARG A 101 15.94 -3.12 -11.91
N TYR A 102 14.78 -3.72 -11.68
CA TYR A 102 14.62 -4.85 -10.76
C TYR A 102 13.99 -6.06 -11.42
N VAL A 103 14.39 -7.24 -10.97
CA VAL A 103 13.67 -8.49 -11.20
C VAL A 103 12.73 -8.72 -10.03
N PHE A 104 11.45 -8.91 -10.33
CA PHE A 104 10.44 -9.17 -9.32
C PHE A 104 10.07 -10.65 -9.23
N ARG A 105 9.81 -11.14 -8.02
CA ARG A 105 9.12 -12.40 -7.79
C ARG A 105 8.02 -12.23 -6.77
N PHE A 106 6.88 -12.83 -7.05
CA PHE A 106 5.70 -12.74 -6.22
C PHE A 106 5.27 -14.13 -5.79
N ASN A 107 4.85 -14.24 -4.53
CA ASN A 107 4.02 -15.34 -4.06
C ASN A 107 2.87 -14.75 -3.22
N ASN A 108 1.96 -15.60 -2.77
CA ASN A 108 0.71 -15.19 -2.13
C ASN A 108 0.85 -14.15 -1.00
N TRP A 109 1.98 -14.10 -0.29
CA TRP A 109 2.18 -13.22 0.87
C TRP A 109 3.58 -12.58 0.92
N ARG A 110 4.41 -12.77 -0.11
CA ARG A 110 5.74 -12.16 -0.26
C ARG A 110 5.95 -11.60 -1.66
N ARG A 111 6.52 -10.41 -1.72
CA ARG A 111 7.10 -9.80 -2.92
C ARG A 111 8.60 -9.67 -2.72
N PHE A 112 9.34 -10.09 -3.72
CA PHE A 112 10.80 -10.02 -3.76
C PHE A 112 11.22 -9.14 -4.93
N ALA A 113 12.23 -8.32 -4.72
CA ALA A 113 12.89 -7.56 -5.76
C ALA A 113 14.41 -7.69 -5.60
N ALA A 114 15.11 -7.89 -6.71
CA ALA A 114 16.57 -7.86 -6.78
C ALA A 114 16.99 -6.95 -7.93
N ALA A 115 18.07 -6.18 -7.76
CA ALA A 115 18.59 -5.34 -8.83
C ALA A 115 19.01 -6.23 -10.02
N LYS A 116 18.61 -5.84 -11.23
CA LYS A 116 19.10 -6.45 -12.46
C LYS A 116 20.60 -6.16 -12.54
N LYS A 117 21.44 -7.20 -12.47
CA LYS A 117 22.84 -7.06 -12.86
C LYS A 117 22.88 -6.79 -14.36
N LEU A 118 23.39 -5.63 -14.77
CA LEU A 118 23.72 -5.37 -16.17
C LEU A 118 24.63 -6.52 -16.65
N PRO A 119 24.36 -7.13 -17.82
CA PRO A 119 25.24 -8.16 -18.32
C PRO A 119 26.60 -7.53 -18.58
N SER A 120 27.62 -7.95 -17.83
CA SER A 120 29.01 -7.73 -18.19
C SER A 120 29.26 -8.53 -19.47
N ASN A 121 29.13 -7.87 -20.61
CA ASN A 121 29.63 -8.24 -21.93
C ASN A 121 29.87 -9.74 -22.13
N LYS A 122 28.80 -10.52 -22.25
CA LYS A 122 28.72 -11.78 -23.00
C LYS A 122 27.27 -12.23 -23.03
N GLU A 123 26.90 -12.73 -24.19
CA GLU A 123 25.54 -13.01 -24.63
C GLU A 123 24.69 -13.76 -23.59
N GLY A 124 23.47 -13.26 -23.39
CA GLY A 124 22.30 -14.12 -23.36
C GLY A 124 22.20 -15.17 -22.25
N THR A 125 22.50 -14.85 -20.99
CA THR A 125 21.94 -15.66 -19.88
C THR A 125 21.60 -14.80 -18.66
N LEU A 126 20.39 -14.23 -18.67
CA LEU A 126 19.71 -13.84 -17.44
C LEU A 126 19.41 -15.14 -16.68
N ILE A 127 20.20 -15.42 -15.63
CA ILE A 127 19.81 -15.99 -14.33
C ILE A 127 21.08 -16.50 -13.64
N PRO A 128 21.57 -15.79 -12.62
CA PRO A 128 22.21 -16.45 -11.48
C PRO A 128 21.17 -16.74 -10.42
N SER A 129 21.30 -17.89 -9.77
CA SER A 129 20.48 -18.40 -8.67
C SER A 129 20.03 -17.29 -7.69
N ILE A 130 18.80 -16.81 -7.88
CA ILE A 130 18.17 -15.71 -7.13
C ILE A 130 18.27 -15.94 -5.61
N LEU A 131 18.29 -17.19 -5.15
CA LEU A 131 18.43 -17.57 -3.74
C LEU A 131 19.76 -17.17 -3.07
N LYS A 132 20.85 -16.96 -3.83
CA LYS A 132 22.19 -16.67 -3.28
C LYS A 132 22.52 -15.17 -3.21
N GLU A 133 21.74 -14.32 -3.89
CA GLU A 133 21.93 -12.85 -3.92
C GLU A 133 21.11 -12.11 -2.85
N PHE A 134 20.39 -12.85 -2.01
CA PHE A 134 19.57 -12.30 -0.93
C PHE A 134 20.35 -12.08 0.38
N SER A 135 21.60 -11.66 0.31
CA SER A 135 22.40 -11.34 1.50
C SER A 135 22.12 -9.95 2.08
N ASP A 136 21.47 -9.05 1.32
CA ASP A 136 21.11 -7.67 1.70
C ASP A 136 19.58 -7.47 1.78
N THR A 137 18.85 -8.42 2.36
CA THR A 137 17.38 -8.41 2.32
C THR A 137 16.75 -7.51 3.35
N ARG A 138 16.81 -6.20 3.08
CA ARG A 138 15.90 -5.22 3.65
C ARG A 138 14.44 -5.69 3.51
N LEU A 139 13.67 -5.53 4.58
CA LEU A 139 12.34 -6.09 4.73
C LEU A 139 11.34 -5.01 5.13
N SER A 140 10.17 -5.01 4.51
CA SER A 140 9.00 -4.27 4.99
C SER A 140 7.73 -5.11 4.94
N VAL A 141 6.74 -4.72 5.73
CA VAL A 141 5.47 -5.43 5.89
C VAL A 141 4.32 -4.46 5.67
N ASP A 142 3.39 -4.86 4.82
CA ASP A 142 2.10 -4.21 4.69
C ASP A 142 1.00 -5.12 5.25
N VAL A 143 0.06 -4.55 5.98
CA VAL A 143 -1.14 -5.23 6.48
C VAL A 143 -2.35 -4.46 5.99
N TRP A 144 -3.27 -5.11 5.27
CA TRP A 144 -4.51 -4.45 4.84
C TRP A 144 -5.68 -4.77 5.75
N CYS A 145 -6.39 -3.72 6.14
CA CYS A 145 -7.59 -3.76 6.97
C CYS A 145 -8.77 -3.22 6.17
N MET A 146 -9.83 -4.01 6.09
CA MET A 146 -11.09 -3.66 5.45
C MET A 146 -12.01 -3.04 6.51
N VAL A 147 -12.25 -1.74 6.41
CA VAL A 147 -13.01 -0.96 7.38
C VAL A 147 -14.43 -0.75 6.84
N PRO A 148 -15.45 -1.46 7.37
CA PRO A 148 -16.83 -1.20 7.00
C PRO A 148 -17.25 0.15 7.59
N VAL A 149 -17.80 1.03 6.76
CA VAL A 149 -18.15 2.39 7.15
C VAL A 149 -19.52 2.78 6.60
N SER A 150 -20.25 3.53 7.41
CA SER A 150 -21.36 4.35 6.94
C SER A 150 -20.82 5.75 6.71
N VAL A 151 -20.97 6.26 5.49
CA VAL A 151 -20.42 7.53 5.04
C VAL A 151 -21.55 8.43 4.59
N LYS A 152 -21.46 9.71 4.97
CA LYS A 152 -22.27 10.80 4.43
C LYS A 152 -21.35 11.85 3.85
N ILE A 153 -21.61 12.25 2.61
CA ILE A 153 -20.88 13.28 1.88
C ILE A 153 -21.86 14.40 1.56
N GLU A 154 -21.50 15.62 1.91
CA GLU A 154 -22.28 16.82 1.64
C GLU A 154 -21.44 17.81 0.85
N LEU A 155 -21.98 18.31 -0.25
CA LEU A 155 -21.39 19.37 -1.06
C LEU A 155 -22.11 20.68 -0.77
N TRP A 156 -21.37 21.67 -0.29
CA TRP A 156 -21.88 22.98 0.08
C TRP A 156 -21.36 24.05 -0.88
N LYS A 157 -22.18 25.05 -1.21
CA LYS A 157 -21.78 26.24 -1.99
C LYS A 157 -22.37 27.49 -1.37
N ASN A 158 -21.54 28.49 -1.09
CA ASN A 158 -21.97 29.75 -0.45
C ASN A 158 -22.91 29.53 0.77
N ASN A 159 -22.61 28.55 1.62
CA ASN A 159 -23.38 28.13 2.80
C ASN A 159 -24.75 27.49 2.53
N GLY A 160 -25.13 27.24 1.26
CA GLY A 160 -26.25 26.36 0.91
C GLY A 160 -25.77 24.94 0.64
N LEU A 161 -26.52 23.95 1.12
CA LEU A 161 -26.31 22.55 0.73
C LEU A 161 -26.72 22.41 -0.74
N LEU A 162 -25.77 21.99 -1.59
CA LEU A 162 -25.98 21.79 -3.02
C LEU A 162 -26.39 20.35 -3.32
N ASP A 163 -25.71 19.40 -2.68
CA ASP A 163 -25.95 17.97 -2.85
C ASP A 163 -25.54 17.19 -1.60
N SER A 164 -26.15 16.04 -1.37
CA SER A 164 -25.78 15.12 -0.30
C SER A 164 -26.03 13.69 -0.72
N ASP A 165 -25.06 12.84 -0.45
CA ASP A 165 -25.17 11.39 -0.62
C ASP A 165 -24.79 10.67 0.68
N GLN A 166 -25.38 9.51 0.90
CA GLN A 166 -25.08 8.66 2.04
C GLN A 166 -25.16 7.19 1.66
N GLY A 167 -24.27 6.39 2.22
CA GLY A 167 -24.24 4.98 1.94
C GLY A 167 -23.28 4.22 2.83
N ASN A 168 -23.27 2.91 2.65
CA ASN A 168 -22.32 2.03 3.30
C ASN A 168 -21.27 1.58 2.29
N MET A 169 -20.02 1.61 2.69
CA MET A 169 -18.92 1.11 1.88
C MET A 169 -17.86 0.43 2.76
N THR A 170 -16.91 -0.23 2.12
CA THR A 170 -15.74 -0.76 2.82
C THR A 170 -14.51 -0.01 2.34
N ILE A 171 -13.84 0.69 3.24
CA ILE A 171 -12.61 1.43 2.94
C ILE A 171 -11.40 0.53 3.25
N PRO A 172 -10.52 0.27 2.28
CA PRO A 172 -9.26 -0.42 2.53
C PRO A 172 -8.24 0.54 3.16
N LEU A 173 -7.69 0.16 4.31
CA LEU A 173 -6.55 0.80 4.93
C LEU A 173 -5.35 -0.13 4.87
N THR A 174 -4.15 0.42 4.69
CA THR A 174 -2.90 -0.34 4.76
C THR A 174 -2.03 0.20 5.88
N LEU A 175 -1.58 -0.68 6.76
CA LEU A 175 -0.56 -0.40 7.76
C LEU A 175 0.79 -0.88 7.20
N SER A 176 1.68 0.06 6.92
CA SER A 176 2.98 -0.21 6.31
C SER A 176 4.11 0.03 7.30
N SER A 177 5.00 -0.94 7.41
CA SER A 177 6.21 -0.82 8.21
C SER A 177 7.24 0.06 7.49
N PRO A 178 8.17 0.72 8.22
CA PRO A 178 9.41 1.18 7.62
C PRO A 178 10.22 -0.04 7.12
N VAL A 179 11.34 0.23 6.47
CA VAL A 179 12.24 -0.82 6.03
C VAL A 179 13.19 -1.18 7.16
N TYR A 180 13.23 -2.47 7.49
CA TYR A 180 14.09 -3.07 8.51
C TYR A 180 15.18 -3.93 7.86
N ASP A 181 16.24 -4.25 8.58
CA ASP A 181 17.31 -5.11 8.06
C ASP A 181 16.92 -6.59 8.10
N ASP A 182 16.13 -7.01 9.10
CA ASP A 182 15.61 -8.37 9.17
C ASP A 182 14.24 -8.51 9.86
N LEU A 183 13.82 -9.76 10.06
CA LEU A 183 12.55 -10.09 10.70
C LEU A 183 12.55 -9.86 12.21
N LEU A 184 13.71 -10.03 12.86
CA LEU A 184 13.85 -9.85 14.30
C LEU A 184 13.61 -8.39 14.65
N ASP A 185 14.17 -7.46 13.89
CA ASP A 185 13.96 -6.02 14.07
C ASP A 185 12.47 -5.65 14.03
N ILE A 186 11.71 -6.25 13.11
CA ILE A 186 10.26 -6.04 13.00
C ILE A 186 9.54 -6.55 14.24
N THR A 187 9.87 -7.77 14.69
CA THR A 187 9.25 -8.34 15.90
C THR A 187 9.59 -7.53 17.14
N SER A 188 10.82 -7.02 17.24
CA SER A 188 11.25 -6.15 18.33
C SER A 188 10.54 -4.80 18.30
N ALA A 189 10.33 -4.19 17.13
CA ALA A 189 9.59 -2.94 17.01
C ALA A 189 8.12 -3.08 17.45
N VAL A 190 7.46 -4.18 17.08
CA VAL A 190 6.09 -4.48 17.54
C VAL A 190 6.05 -4.67 19.06
N ALA A 191 6.95 -5.48 19.62
CA ALA A 191 6.99 -5.73 21.07
C ALA A 191 7.25 -4.44 21.88
N GLN A 192 8.16 -3.58 21.42
CA GLN A 192 8.44 -2.31 22.07
C GLN A 192 7.21 -1.40 22.14
N PHE A 193 6.41 -1.33 21.07
CA PHE A 193 5.16 -0.57 21.09
C PHE A 193 4.20 -1.07 22.18
N GLU A 194 4.05 -2.39 22.31
CA GLU A 194 3.13 -2.99 23.28
C GLU A 194 3.51 -2.74 24.74
N ASP A 195 4.81 -2.58 25.01
CA ASP A 195 5.37 -2.40 26.35
C ASP A 195 5.45 -0.95 26.81
N SER A 196 5.38 0.03 25.89
CA SER A 196 5.77 1.40 26.20
C SER A 196 4.83 2.52 25.75
N ASP A 197 3.67 2.21 25.13
CA ASP A 197 2.78 3.21 24.52
C ASP A 197 3.55 4.22 23.64
N ASN A 198 4.67 3.79 23.07
CA ASN A 198 5.59 4.61 22.27
C ASN A 198 5.05 4.86 20.85
N LEU A 199 5.81 5.63 20.06
CA LEU A 199 5.54 5.88 18.64
C LEU A 199 5.18 4.59 17.89
N GLU A 200 4.02 4.63 17.21
CA GLU A 200 3.54 3.54 16.37
C GLU A 200 4.64 3.10 15.39
N PRO A 201 5.06 1.83 15.40
CA PRO A 201 6.19 1.36 14.60
C PRO A 201 5.87 1.31 13.10
N PHE A 202 4.61 1.48 12.72
CA PHE A 202 4.08 1.34 11.37
C PHE A 202 3.24 2.58 11.02
N ARG A 203 3.12 2.88 9.73
CA ARG A 203 2.33 4.02 9.26
C ARG A 203 1.06 3.55 8.59
N TRP A 204 -0.06 4.09 9.06
CA TRP A 204 -1.34 3.90 8.38
C TRP A 204 -1.41 4.75 7.13
N SER A 205 -1.91 4.13 6.07
CA SER A 205 -2.27 4.82 4.84
C SER A 205 -3.63 4.37 4.34
N ILE A 206 -4.37 5.30 3.74
CA ILE A 206 -5.49 4.93 2.88
C ILE A 206 -4.89 4.44 1.59
N SER A 207 -5.07 3.14 1.36
CA SER A 207 -4.68 2.56 0.09
C SER A 207 -5.80 2.78 -0.90
N ASP A 208 -5.41 3.01 -2.14
CA ASP A 208 -6.33 2.84 -3.24
C ASP A 208 -6.61 1.35 -3.31
N ILE A 209 -7.86 0.97 -3.62
CA ILE A 209 -8.13 -0.36 -4.15
C ILE A 209 -7.18 -0.64 -5.33
N PHE A 210 -6.62 0.36 -6.01
CA PHE A 210 -5.60 0.16 -7.03
C PHE A 210 -4.27 -0.49 -6.55
N PHE A 211 -3.87 -0.39 -5.28
CA PHE A 211 -2.74 -1.19 -4.76
C PHE A 211 -3.15 -2.67 -4.53
N ILE A 212 -4.44 -2.91 -4.35
CA ILE A 212 -5.06 -4.25 -4.39
C ILE A 212 -5.21 -4.71 -5.86
N VAL A 213 -5.46 -3.80 -6.82
CA VAL A 213 -5.50 -4.06 -8.29
C VAL A 213 -4.10 -4.33 -8.85
N ASP A 214 -3.02 -3.90 -8.19
CA ASP A 214 -1.65 -4.33 -8.50
C ASP A 214 -1.55 -5.89 -8.47
N SER A 215 -2.44 -6.60 -7.75
CA SER A 215 -2.58 -8.07 -7.83
C SER A 215 -3.21 -8.58 -9.16
N ARG A 216 -4.06 -7.78 -9.82
CA ARG A 216 -4.53 -8.03 -11.20
C ARG A 216 -3.50 -7.62 -12.24
N GLU A 217 -2.71 -6.56 -12.00
CA GLU A 217 -1.58 -6.19 -12.87
C GLU A 217 -0.47 -7.25 -12.84
N ILE A 218 -0.20 -7.87 -11.69
CA ILE A 218 0.67 -9.06 -11.61
C ILE A 218 0.15 -10.23 -12.47
N SER A 219 -1.17 -10.42 -12.55
CA SER A 219 -1.77 -11.45 -13.43
C SER A 219 -1.59 -11.14 -14.93
N GLN A 220 -1.59 -9.85 -15.33
CA GLN A 220 -1.29 -9.44 -16.71
C GLN A 220 0.20 -9.51 -17.03
N ILE A 221 1.07 -9.20 -16.06
CA ILE A 221 2.54 -9.39 -16.18
C ILE A 221 2.89 -10.87 -16.35
N TYR A 222 2.18 -11.77 -15.65
CA TYR A 222 2.30 -13.22 -15.82
C TYR A 222 1.87 -13.68 -17.23
N GLN A 223 0.85 -13.06 -17.83
CA GLN A 223 0.44 -13.36 -19.20
C GLN A 223 1.45 -12.87 -20.25
N CYS A 224 2.03 -11.67 -20.07
CA CYS A 224 3.09 -11.17 -20.95
C CYS A 224 4.37 -12.02 -20.88
N TYR A 225 4.72 -12.52 -19.69
CA TYR A 225 5.83 -13.46 -19.51
C TYR A 225 5.61 -14.81 -20.21
N MET A 226 4.40 -15.38 -20.14
CA MET A 226 4.07 -16.63 -20.83
C MET A 226 4.14 -16.49 -22.35
N LYS A 227 3.66 -15.37 -22.90
CA LYS A 227 3.74 -15.07 -24.34
C LYS A 227 5.18 -14.96 -24.85
N ALA A 228 6.04 -14.26 -24.11
CA ALA A 228 7.47 -14.14 -24.45
C ALA A 228 8.22 -15.49 -24.40
N LYS A 229 7.77 -16.43 -23.57
CA LYS A 229 8.33 -17.78 -23.46
C LYS A 229 7.92 -18.67 -24.63
N ASP A 230 6.68 -18.55 -25.10
CA ASP A 230 6.17 -19.31 -26.24
C ASP A 230 6.88 -18.91 -27.55
N ASP A 231 7.11 -17.61 -27.76
CA ASP A 231 7.86 -17.06 -28.90
C ASP A 231 9.33 -17.54 -28.93
N LEU A 232 9.95 -17.78 -27.76
CA LEU A 232 11.31 -18.34 -27.64
C LEU A 232 11.37 -19.86 -27.87
N SER A 233 10.27 -20.57 -27.65
CA SER A 233 10.18 -22.02 -27.85
C SER A 233 9.78 -22.44 -29.28
N SER A 234 9.11 -21.54 -30.01
CA SER A 234 8.70 -21.73 -31.40
C SER A 234 9.81 -21.35 -32.40
N GLY A 235 10.81 -20.57 -31.99
CA GLY A 235 12.00 -20.26 -32.79
C GLY A 235 13.14 -21.30 -32.75
N ASN A 236 12.97 -22.44 -32.07
CA ASN A 236 13.97 -23.51 -31.95
C ASN A 236 13.55 -24.81 -32.70
N GLN A 237 12.59 -24.72 -33.63
CA GLN A 237 12.12 -25.86 -34.44
C GLN A 237 12.31 -25.68 -35.96
N GLU A 238 13.14 -24.72 -36.40
CA GLU A 238 13.61 -24.64 -37.80
C GLU A 238 15.12 -24.85 -37.91
#